data_AF-W0A2H4-F1
#
_entry.id   AF-W0A2H4-F1
#
_cell.length_a   1.000
_cell.length_b   1.000
_cell.length_c   1.000
_cell.angle_alpha   90.00
_cell.angle_beta   90.00
_cell.angle_gamma   90.00
#
_symmetry.space_group_name_H-M   'P 1'
#
loop_
_entity.id
_entity.type
_entity.pdbx_description
1 polymer ?
#
loop_
_entity_poly.entity_id
_entity_poly.type
_entity_poly.pdbx_seq_one_letter_code
_entity_poly.pdbx_strand_id
1 'polypeptide(L)' 'MQAMVLNELELTLVLTDLLDRLPRPGEIRGKVSACAVSRTDLHVVYDDFL' A
#
# COMPACT_ATOMS: atom_id res chain seq x y z
N MET A 1 2.43 -11.29 5.17
CA MET A 1 1.88 -10.79 3.89
C MET A 1 2.93 -10.10 3.06
N GLN A 2 2.81 -10.16 1.73
CA GLN A 2 3.59 -9.31 0.81
C GLN A 2 2.86 -7.98 0.59
N ALA A 3 3.60 -6.89 0.56
CA ALA A 3 3.07 -5.55 0.29
C ALA A 3 4.04 -4.73 -0.54
N MET A 4 3.52 -3.80 -1.33
CA MET A 4 4.32 -2.77 -2.00
C MET A 4 4.48 -1.59 -1.04
N VAL A 5 5.72 -1.23 -0.71
CA VAL A 5 6.03 -0.18 0.29
C VAL A 5 6.71 1.00 -0.38
N LEU A 6 6.17 2.21 -0.16
CA LEU A 6 6.82 3.47 -0.47
C LEU A 6 7.68 3.88 0.72
N ASN A 7 9.00 3.81 0.60
CA ASN A 7 9.92 4.17 1.69
C ASN A 7 10.23 5.67 1.72
N GLU A 8 10.15 6.32 0.56
CA GLU A 8 10.38 7.75 0.36
C GLU A 8 9.56 8.21 -0.85
N LEU A 9 9.13 9.47 -0.87
CA LEU A 9 8.44 10.05 -2.03
C LEU A 9 9.31 9.98 -3.28
N GLU A 10 8.67 9.99 -4.44
CA GLU A 10 9.28 9.95 -5.78
C GLU A 10 10.11 8.68 -6.08
N LEU A 11 10.24 7.75 -5.13
CA LEU A 11 10.90 6.46 -5.33
C LEU A 11 9.94 5.35 -5.75
N THR A 12 10.50 4.29 -6.33
CA THR A 12 9.74 3.10 -6.70
C THR A 12 9.28 2.33 -5.47
N LEU A 13 8.05 1.81 -5.52
CA LEU A 13 7.52 0.89 -4.51
C LEU A 13 8.33 -0.41 -4.45
N VAL A 14 8.61 -0.89 -3.24
CA VAL A 14 9.39 -2.12 -3.02
C VAL A 14 8.49 -3.24 -2.51
N LEU A 15 8.51 -4.39 -3.19
CA LEU A 15 7.83 -5.60 -2.71
C LEU A 15 8.52 -6.11 -1.45
N THR A 16 7.80 -6.11 -0.33
CA THR A 16 8.34 -6.37 1.01
C THR A 16 7.48 -7.41 1.73
N ASP A 17 8.13 -8.36 2.39
CA ASP A 17 7.46 -9.30 3.31
C ASP A 17 7.27 -8.64 4.69
N LEU A 18 6.02 -8.57 5.13
CA LEU A 18 5.61 -8.00 6.42
C LEU A 18 4.86 -9.04 7.25
N LEU A 19 4.90 -8.91 8.57
CA LEU A 19 4.03 -9.70 9.44
C LEU A 19 2.56 -9.31 9.24
N ASP A 20 1.68 -10.29 9.33
CA ASP A 20 0.25 -10.04 9.28
C ASP A 20 -0.19 -9.30 10.55
N ARG A 21 -0.83 -8.14 10.37
CA ARG A 21 -1.37 -7.36 11.50
C ARG A 21 -2.60 -8.05 12.08
N LEU A 22 -2.72 -8.05 13.41
CA LEU A 22 -3.93 -8.50 14.11
C LEU A 22 -4.94 -7.35 14.17
N PRO A 23 -6.22 -7.58 13.84
CA PRO A 23 -7.25 -6.55 13.95
C PRO A 23 -7.50 -6.19 15.41
N ARG A 24 -7.80 -4.91 15.67
CA ARG A 24 -8.26 -4.37 16.96
C ARG A 24 -9.79 -4.47 17.08
N PRO A 25 -10.37 -4.24 18.27
CA PRO A 25 -11.83 -4.17 18.40
C PRO A 25 -12.44 -3.16 17.42
N GLY A 26 -13.39 -3.63 16.61
CA GLY A 26 -14.03 -2.83 15.54
C GLY A 26 -13.37 -2.92 14.16
N GLU A 27 -12.25 -3.63 14.02
CA GLU A 27 -11.56 -3.81 12.73
C GLU A 27 -11.82 -5.19 12.12
N ILE A 28 -11.75 -5.26 10.78
CA ILE A 28 -11.78 -6.52 10.01
C ILE A 28 -10.47 -6.65 9.25
N ARG A 29 -9.86 -7.85 9.28
CA ARG A 29 -8.70 -8.17 8.44
C ARG A 29 -9.16 -8.86 7.15
N GLY A 30 -9.07 -8.15 6.03
CA GLY A 30 -9.32 -8.71 4.70
C GLY A 30 -8.07 -9.40 4.10
N LYS A 31 -8.28 -10.46 3.32
CA LYS A 31 -7.25 -11.02 2.43
C LYS A 31 -7.49 -10.46 1.02
N VAL A 32 -6.54 -9.71 0.49
CA VAL A 32 -6.63 -9.13 -0.85
C VAL A 32 -6.28 -10.20 -1.90
N SER A 33 -7.20 -10.47 -2.83
CA SER A 33 -6.99 -11.39 -3.96
C SER A 33 -6.51 -10.67 -5.22
N ALA A 34 -6.93 -9.43 -5.41
CA ALA A 34 -6.52 -8.55 -6.50
C ALA A 34 -6.67 -7.07 -6.08
N CYS A 35 -5.82 -6.21 -6.61
CA CYS A 35 -5.89 -4.76 -6.43
C CYS A 35 -5.40 -4.08 -7.72
N ALA A 36 -6.11 -3.07 -8.20
CA ALA A 36 -5.70 -2.26 -9.34
C ALA A 36 -5.03 -0.98 -8.86
N VAL A 37 -4.10 -0.45 -9.65
CA VAL A 37 -3.50 0.86 -9.40
C VAL A 37 -4.42 1.93 -9.97
N SER A 38 -4.80 2.88 -9.12
CA SER A 38 -5.56 4.06 -9.49
C SER A 38 -4.62 5.25 -9.73
N ARG A 39 -5.14 6.31 -10.35
CA ARG A 39 -4.35 7.53 -10.52
C ARG A 39 -3.99 8.14 -9.17
N THR A 40 -4.90 8.09 -8.19
CA THR A 40 -4.66 8.62 -6.83
C THR A 40 -3.51 7.92 -6.11
N ASP A 41 -3.27 6.63 -6.38
CA ASP A 41 -2.11 5.94 -5.81
C ASP A 41 -0.79 6.53 -6.33
N LEU A 42 -0.76 6.90 -7.62
CA LEU A 42 0.41 7.55 -8.23
C LEU A 42 0.60 8.99 -7.73
N HIS A 43 -0.49 9.71 -7.47
CA HIS A 43 -0.42 11.07 -6.88
C HIS A 43 0.30 11.06 -5.53
N VAL A 44 0.06 10.02 -4.71
CA VAL A 44 0.75 9.87 -3.43
C VAL A 44 2.25 9.57 -3.61
N VAL A 45 2.63 8.88 -4.69
CA VAL A 45 4.04 8.54 -4.94
C VAL A 45 4.82 9.74 -5.43
N TYR A 46 4.27 10.52 -6.37
CA TYR A 46 5.00 11.57 -7.06
C TYR A 46 4.69 13.00 -6.57
N ASP A 47 3.80 13.14 -5.57
CA ASP A 47 3.33 14.44 -5.05
C ASP A 47 2.89 15.42 -6.16
N ASP A 48 2.34 14.87 -7.25
CA ASP A 48 1.93 15.62 -8.43
C ASP A 48 0.48 16.08 -8.29
N PHE A 49 0.29 17.37 -7.98
CA PHE A 49 -1.01 18.03 -8.02
C PHE A 49 -1.26 18.67 -9.39
N LEU A 50 -1.41 17.86 -10.45
CA LEU A 50 -1.65 18.29 -11.85
C LEU A 50 -0.55 19.16 -12.49
#